data_AF-A0A3D5DWN4-F1
#
_entry.id   AF-A0A3D5DWN4-F1
#
_cell.length_a   1.000
_cell.length_b   1.000
_cell.length_c   1.000
_cell.angle_alpha   90.00
_cell.angle_beta   90.00
_cell.angle_gamma   90.00
#
_symmetry.space_group_name_H-M   'P 1'
#
loop_
_entity.id
_entity.type
_entity.pdbx_description
1 polymer ?
#
loop_
_entity_poly.entity_id
_entity_poly.type
_entity_poly.pdbx_seq_one_letter_code
_entity_poly.pdbx_strand_id
1 'polypeptide(L)'
;MSSSWTGQAERAAWQRRAAAELAAILEAHSGLPLISWTVGPAGSVLAGRISGLAPAPQVREVFAAWRTELALGEEREDQMSGRMSWLHAAARRHDVTVRLAAAVFEDEDGDL
;
A
#
# COMPACT_ATOMS: atom_id res chain seq x y z
N MET A 1 4.03 18.61 32.75
CA MET A 1 3.04 17.83 31.98
C MET A 1 3.00 18.37 30.54
N SER A 2 4.08 18.19 29.77
CA SER A 2 4.26 18.91 28.49
C SER A 2 4.78 18.05 27.32
N SER A 3 5.14 16.79 27.54
CA SER A 3 5.68 15.91 26.48
C SER A 3 4.61 15.24 25.62
N SER A 4 3.37 15.07 26.12
CA SER A 4 2.30 14.38 25.38
C SER A 4 1.68 15.24 24.26
N TRP A 5 1.63 16.56 24.45
CA TRP A 5 0.99 17.47 23.50
C TRP A 5 1.86 17.76 22.28
N THR A 6 3.18 17.89 22.48
CA THR A 6 4.17 18.00 21.40
C THR A 6 4.14 16.77 20.51
N GLY A 7 4.03 15.57 21.10
CA GLY A 7 3.92 14.32 20.34
C GLY A 7 2.61 14.15 19.56
N GLN A 8 1.48 14.64 20.07
CA GLN A 8 0.20 14.56 19.35
C GLN A 8 0.13 15.54 18.17
N ALA A 9 0.56 16.78 18.37
CA ALA A 9 0.60 17.79 17.31
C ALA A 9 1.57 17.39 16.18
N GLU A 10 2.72 16.82 16.55
CA GLU A 10 3.69 16.27 15.61
C GLU A 10 3.13 15.09 14.81
N ARG A 11 2.51 14.12 15.48
CA ARG A 11 1.84 12.99 14.79
C ARG A 11 0.74 13.46 13.85
N ALA A 12 -0.06 14.44 14.26
CA ALA A 12 -1.08 15.03 13.39
C ALA A 12 -0.45 15.73 12.17
N ALA A 13 0.71 16.39 12.34
CA ALA A 13 1.45 16.97 11.22
C ALA A 13 1.98 15.90 10.25
N TRP A 14 2.50 14.79 10.77
CA TRP A 14 2.92 13.66 9.94
C TRP A 14 1.74 13.03 9.18
N GLN A 15 0.59 12.82 9.85
CA GLN A 15 -0.62 12.33 9.17
C GLN A 15 -1.09 13.25 8.05
N ARG A 16 -1.05 14.58 8.26
CA ARG A 16 -1.36 15.55 7.21
C ARG A 16 -0.38 15.46 6.04
N ARG A 17 0.91 15.27 6.30
CA ARG A 17 1.91 15.09 5.25
C ARG A 17 1.66 13.81 4.43
N ALA A 18 1.36 12.70 5.09
CA ALA A 18 1.01 11.45 4.40
C ALA A 18 -0.29 11.57 3.60
N ALA A 19 -1.29 12.31 4.10
CA ALA A 19 -2.51 12.59 3.36
C ALA A 19 -2.28 13.49 2.13
N ALA A 20 -1.39 14.48 2.24
CA ALA A 20 -0.99 15.30 1.10
C ALA A 20 -0.24 14.48 0.03
N GLU A 21 0.66 13.58 0.43
CA GLU A 21 1.33 12.66 -0.49
C GLU A 21 0.31 11.73 -1.17
N LEU A 22 -0.70 11.21 -0.43
CA LEU A 22 -1.78 10.42 -1.02
C LEU A 22 -2.55 11.22 -2.09
N ALA A 23 -2.90 12.47 -1.81
CA ALA A 23 -3.58 13.31 -2.79
C ALA A 23 -2.73 13.50 -4.06
N ALA A 24 -1.44 13.79 -3.91
CA ALA A 24 -0.51 13.94 -5.03
C ALA A 24 -0.37 12.65 -5.86
N ILE A 25 -0.31 11.48 -5.21
CA ILE A 25 -0.29 10.17 -5.87
C ILE A 25 -1.57 9.97 -6.69
N LEU A 26 -2.74 10.22 -6.11
CA LEU A 26 -4.02 10.01 -6.79
C LEU A 26 -4.21 10.96 -7.98
N GLU A 27 -3.70 12.19 -7.89
CA GLU A 27 -3.72 13.16 -8.98
C GLU A 27 -2.77 12.77 -10.12
N ALA A 28 -1.56 12.32 -9.80
CA ALA A 28 -0.56 11.93 -10.79
C ALA A 28 -0.91 10.64 -11.54
N HIS A 29 -1.66 9.72 -10.92
CA HIS A 29 -1.91 8.38 -11.45
C HIS A 29 -3.41 8.09 -11.61
N SER A 30 -4.16 9.03 -12.19
CA SER A 30 -5.62 8.92 -12.37
C SER A 30 -6.08 7.76 -13.28
N GLY A 31 -5.16 7.17 -14.04
CA GLY A 31 -5.43 6.02 -14.91
C GLY A 31 -5.31 4.65 -14.22
N LEU A 32 -4.83 4.61 -12.97
CA LEU A 32 -4.66 3.34 -12.25
C LEU A 32 -5.95 2.89 -11.55
N PRO A 33 -6.15 1.58 -11.39
CA PRO A 33 -7.26 1.04 -10.60
C PRO A 33 -7.25 1.57 -9.17
N LEU A 34 -8.43 1.97 -8.67
CA LEU A 34 -8.57 2.46 -7.30
C LEU A 34 -8.34 1.31 -6.30
N ILE A 35 -7.56 1.61 -5.27
CA ILE A 35 -7.25 0.69 -4.17
C ILE A 35 -7.54 1.35 -2.83
N SER A 36 -7.55 0.56 -1.76
CA SER A 36 -7.69 1.12 -0.41
C SER A 36 -6.38 1.73 0.05
N TRP A 37 -6.43 2.94 0.61
CA TRP A 37 -5.28 3.61 1.18
C TRP A 37 -5.48 3.87 2.68
N THR A 38 -4.42 3.71 3.47
CA THR A 38 -4.42 3.96 4.91
C THR A 38 -3.23 4.84 5.28
N VAL A 39 -3.51 5.95 5.97
CA VAL A 39 -2.48 6.76 6.62
C VAL A 39 -2.19 6.16 8.00
N GLY A 40 -0.95 5.76 8.24
CA GLY A 40 -0.53 5.13 9.49
C GLY A 40 -0.63 6.08 10.70
N PRO A 41 -0.85 5.55 11.92
CA PRO A 41 -1.01 6.34 13.15
C PRO A 41 0.27 7.00 13.66
N ALA A 42 1.44 6.58 13.15
CA ALA A 42 2.71 7.28 13.33
C ALA A 42 2.98 8.31 12.21
N GLY A 43 2.04 8.48 11.27
CA GLY A 43 2.05 9.50 10.21
C GLY A 43 3.17 9.42 9.17
N SER A 44 4.17 8.57 9.35
CA SER A 44 5.30 8.41 8.43
C SER A 44 5.12 7.26 7.43
N VAL A 45 3.92 6.65 7.39
CA VAL A 45 3.60 5.52 6.51
C VAL A 45 2.27 5.76 5.82
N LEU A 46 2.26 5.61 4.50
CA LEU A 46 1.07 5.53 3.65
C LEU A 46 1.01 4.10 3.07
N ALA A 47 -0.03 3.36 3.39
CA ALA A 47 -0.20 1.97 2.96
C ALA A 47 -1.34 1.83 1.96
N GLY A 48 -1.01 1.41 0.74
CA GLY A 48 -1.96 0.95 -0.28
C GLY A 48 -2.22 -0.53 -0.13
N ARG A 49 -3.50 -0.94 -0.21
CA ARG A 49 -3.93 -2.33 -0.13
C ARG A 49 -4.85 -2.66 -1.29
N ILE A 50 -4.46 -3.68 -2.04
CA ILE A 50 -5.26 -4.25 -3.11
C ILE A 50 -6.18 -5.31 -2.49
N SER A 51 -7.48 -5.22 -2.78
CA SER A 51 -8.46 -6.16 -2.24
C SER A 51 -8.27 -7.54 -2.87
N GLY A 52 -8.15 -8.58 -2.04
CA GLY A 52 -7.94 -9.96 -2.49
C GLY A 52 -9.22 -10.68 -2.96
N LEU A 53 -10.34 -9.98 -3.12
CA LEU A 53 -11.57 -10.58 -3.67
C LEU A 53 -11.59 -10.61 -5.22
N ALA A 54 -10.54 -10.10 -5.85
CA ALA A 54 -10.33 -10.19 -7.30
C ALA A 54 -9.51 -11.45 -7.65
N PRO A 55 -9.65 -12.00 -8.87
CA PRO A 55 -8.83 -13.11 -9.34
C PRO A 55 -7.33 -12.85 -9.22
N ALA A 56 -6.54 -13.89 -8.92
CA ALA A 56 -5.10 -13.76 -8.70
C ALA A 56 -4.34 -13.01 -9.82
N PRO A 57 -4.57 -13.28 -11.12
CA PRO A 57 -3.91 -12.54 -12.19
C PRO A 57 -4.20 -11.04 -12.16
N GLN A 58 -5.44 -10.66 -11.86
CA GLN A 58 -5.85 -9.26 -11.78
C GLN A 58 -5.18 -8.58 -10.58
N VAL A 59 -5.12 -9.23 -9.41
CA VAL A 59 -4.43 -8.68 -8.23
C VAL A 59 -2.96 -8.43 -8.53
N ARG A 60 -2.28 -9.38 -9.19
CA ARG A 60 -0.87 -9.26 -9.58
C ARG A 60 -0.66 -8.13 -10.60
N GLU A 61 -1.54 -7.98 -11.57
CA GLU A 61 -1.49 -6.91 -12.57
C GLU A 61 -1.64 -5.52 -11.92
N VAL A 62 -2.66 -5.34 -11.06
CA VAL A 62 -2.86 -4.08 -10.33
C VAL A 62 -1.67 -3.78 -9.42
N PHE A 63 -1.10 -4.80 -8.76
CA PHE A 63 0.08 -4.64 -7.92
C PHE A 63 1.29 -4.18 -8.73
N ALA A 64 1.57 -4.82 -9.88
CA ALA A 64 2.68 -4.46 -10.75
C ALA A 64 2.54 -3.04 -11.32
N ALA A 65 1.33 -2.64 -11.72
CA ALA A 65 1.06 -1.29 -12.23
C ALA A 65 1.35 -0.23 -11.16
N TRP A 66 0.78 -0.37 -9.96
CA TRP A 66 1.03 0.55 -8.85
C TRP A 66 2.49 0.55 -8.40
N ARG A 67 3.14 -0.62 -8.34
CA ARG A 67 4.56 -0.74 -7.98
C ARG A 67 5.44 0.05 -8.95
N THR A 68 5.18 -0.08 -10.25
CA THR A 68 5.96 0.57 -11.32
C THR A 68 5.80 2.08 -11.27
N GLU A 69 4.55 2.57 -11.24
CA GLU A 69 4.24 4.01 -11.24
C GLU A 69 4.75 4.73 -9.99
N LEU A 70 4.73 4.06 -8.84
CA LEU A 70 5.27 4.60 -7.60
C LEU A 70 6.79 4.42 -7.45
N ALA A 71 7.43 3.74 -8.41
CA ALA A 71 8.84 3.35 -8.38
C ALA A 71 9.21 2.66 -7.06
N LEU A 72 8.37 1.73 -6.60
CA LEU A 72 8.62 0.98 -5.37
C LEU A 72 9.78 -0.01 -5.59
N GLY A 73 10.54 -0.28 -4.51
CA GLY A 73 11.71 -1.15 -4.54
C GLY A 73 11.40 -2.63 -4.87
N GLU A 74 12.34 -3.51 -4.55
CA GLU A 74 12.18 -4.95 -4.77
C GLU A 74 10.88 -5.48 -4.14
N GLU A 75 10.16 -6.24 -4.96
CA GLU A 75 8.97 -6.97 -4.57
C GLU A 75 9.37 -8.18 -3.74
N ARG A 76 8.69 -8.36 -2.61
CA ARG A 76 8.75 -9.58 -1.83
C ARG A 76 7.40 -10.27 -1.95
N GLU A 77 7.43 -11.49 -2.45
CA GLU A 77 6.30 -12.42 -2.40
C GLU A 77 6.59 -13.43 -1.29
N ASP A 78 5.84 -13.32 -0.20
CA ASP A 78 5.89 -14.28 0.89
C ASP A 78 4.73 -15.26 0.70
N GLN A 79 5.03 -16.54 0.48
CA GLN A 79 4.00 -17.59 0.55
C GLN A 79 3.54 -17.70 2.00
N MET A 80 2.25 -17.41 2.22
CA MET A 80 1.59 -17.63 3.50
C MET A 80 0.90 -19.00 3.50
N SER A 81 0.55 -19.52 4.68
CA SER A 81 -0.10 -20.83 4.83
C SER A 81 -1.29 -20.99 3.87
N GLY A 82 -1.32 -22.07 3.09
CA GLY A 82 -2.35 -22.35 2.08
C GLY A 82 -1.93 -21.93 0.66
N ARG A 83 -2.92 -21.60 -0.19
CA ARG A 83 -2.78 -21.06 -1.56
C ARG A 83 -2.73 -19.53 -1.60
N MET A 84 -2.30 -18.91 -0.50
CA MET A 84 -2.28 -17.46 -0.34
C MET A 84 -0.86 -16.93 -0.45
N SER A 85 -0.62 -16.09 -1.44
CA SER A 85 0.61 -15.31 -1.56
C SER A 85 0.38 -13.88 -1.06
N TRP A 86 1.36 -13.35 -0.32
CA TRP A 86 1.36 -11.96 0.13
C TRP A 86 2.43 -11.18 -0.64
N LEU A 87 1.99 -10.26 -1.49
CA LEU A 87 2.87 -9.35 -2.22
C LEU A 87 3.10 -8.08 -1.41
N HIS A 88 4.35 -7.63 -1.32
CA HIS A 88 4.71 -6.41 -0.63
C HIS A 88 5.85 -5.67 -1.32
N ALA A 89 5.68 -4.37 -1.51
CA ALA A 89 6.70 -3.45 -2.00
C ALA A 89 6.66 -2.12 -1.23
N ALA A 90 7.79 -1.46 -1.07
CA ALA A 90 7.86 -0.18 -0.37
C ALA A 90 8.98 0.71 -0.90
N ALA A 91 8.78 2.02 -0.75
CA ALA A 91 9.80 3.03 -0.96
C ALA A 91 9.57 4.23 -0.02
N ARG A 92 10.59 5.06 0.16
CA ARG A 92 10.49 6.31 0.90
C ARG A 92 10.40 7.47 -0.11
N ARG A 93 9.37 8.31 0.03
CA ARG A 93 9.11 9.50 -0.80
C ARG A 93 8.79 10.68 0.11
N HIS A 94 9.48 11.81 -0.05
CA HIS A 94 9.19 13.05 0.70
C HIS A 94 8.96 12.83 2.22
N ASP A 95 9.81 12.01 2.83
CA ASP A 95 9.73 11.57 4.24
C ASP A 95 8.55 10.67 4.64
N VAL A 96 7.71 10.30 3.70
CA VAL A 96 6.63 9.30 3.84
C VAL A 96 7.10 7.96 3.29
N THR A 97 6.93 6.91 4.07
CA THR A 97 7.14 5.53 3.60
C THR A 97 5.87 5.09 2.90
N VAL A 98 5.92 4.92 1.58
CA VAL A 98 4.82 4.38 0.80
C VAL A 98 4.98 2.86 0.74
N ARG A 99 3.95 2.13 1.13
CA ARG A 99 3.91 0.67 1.09
C ARG A 99 2.73 0.23 0.24
N LEU A 100 2.94 -0.79 -0.57
CA LEU A 100 1.89 -1.46 -1.31
C LEU A 100 1.86 -2.92 -0.88
N ALA A 101 0.66 -3.43 -0.64
CA ALA A 101 0.48 -4.83 -0.32
C ALA A 101 -0.77 -5.44 -0.97
N ALA A 102 -0.69 -6.72 -1.30
CA ALA A 102 -1.78 -7.47 -1.87
C ALA A 102 -1.84 -8.89 -1.29
N ALA A 103 -3.07 -9.37 -1.06
CA ALA A 103 -3.36 -10.78 -0.84
C ALA A 103 -3.77 -11.39 -2.18
N VAL A 104 -3.03 -12.39 -2.62
CA VAL A 104 -3.33 -13.19 -3.81
C VAL A 104 -3.82 -14.55 -3.33
N PHE A 105 -5.01 -14.96 -3.75
CA PHE A 105 -5.53 -16.30 -3.51
C PHE A 105 -5.50 -17.04 -4.83
N GLU A 106 -4.70 -18.10 -4.93
CA GLU A 106 -4.70 -18.96 -6.12
C GLU A 106 -6.04 -19.68 -6.22
N ASP A 107 -6.63 -19.69 -7.41
CA ASP A 107 -7.91 -20.34 -7.65
C ASP A 107 -7.79 -21.86 -7.42
N GLU A 108 -8.91 -22.50 -7.09
CA GLU A 108 -9.01 -23.95 -7.25
C GLU A 108 -8.84 -24.26 -8.73
N ASP A 109 -7.76 -24.99 -9.08
CA ASP A 109 -7.74 -25.80 -10.28
C ASP A 109 -9.07 -26.54 -10.28
N GLY A 110 -9.99 -26.08 -11.13
CA GLY A 110 -11.28 -26.71 -11.31
C GLY A 110 -11.00 -28.04 -11.97
N ASP A 111 -10.77 -29.07 -11.17
CA ASP A 111 -10.95 -30.45 -11.59
C ASP A 111 -12.42 -30.60 -11.99
N LEU A 112 -12.68 -30.45 -13.29
CA LEU A 112 -13.86 -30.97 -13.99
C LEU A 112 -13.40 -31.98 -15.04
#